data_AF-A0A081XYU6-F1
#
_entry.id   AF-A0A081XYU6-F1
#
_cell.length_a   1.000
_cell.length_b   1.000
_cell.length_c   1.000
_cell.angle_alpha   90.00
_cell.angle_beta   90.00
_cell.angle_gamma   90.00
#
_symmetry.space_group_name_H-M   'P 1'
#
loop_
_entity.id
_entity.type
_entity.pdbx_description
1 polymer ?
#
loop_
_entity_poly.entity_id
_entity_poly.type
_entity_poly.pdbx_seq_one_letter_code
_entity_poly.pdbx_strand_id
1 'polypeptide(L)' 'MSHLPDFLHTGGATAVVLIVVGGLLYSAGAVVYALQRPDPAPRWFGFHEVFHALTVVAFTAHCTAISLATY' A
#
# COMPACT_ATOMS: atom_id res chain seq x y z
N MET A 1 -26.69 -1.97 10.52
CA MET A 1 -25.92 -1.00 9.70
C MET A 1 -24.90 -1.79 8.89
N SER A 2 -25.29 -2.31 7.73
CA SER A 2 -24.35 -2.93 6.79
C SER A 2 -23.79 -1.80 5.92
N HIS A 3 -22.57 -1.35 6.19
CA HIS A 3 -21.92 -0.29 5.41
C HIS A 3 -21.31 -0.81 4.08
N LEU A 4 -21.34 -2.13 3.85
CA LEU A 4 -20.82 -2.79 2.65
C LEU A 4 -21.41 -2.28 1.31
N PRO A 5 -22.74 -2.12 1.15
CA PRO A 5 -23.28 -1.61 -0.12
C PRO A 5 -22.96 -0.13 -0.34
N ASP A 6 -22.92 0.71 0.69
CA ASP A 6 -22.51 2.13 0.55
C ASP A 6 -21.01 2.27 0.23
N PHE A 7 -20.18 1.39 0.80
CA PHE A 7 -18.76 1.29 0.47
C PHE A 7 -18.51 0.90 -0.97
N LEU A 8 -19.48 0.33 -1.69
CA LEU A 8 -19.37 -0.03 -3.10
C LEU A 8 -19.98 1.05 -4.02
N HIS A 9 -20.87 1.90 -3.50
CA HIS A 9 -21.68 2.80 -4.32
C HIS A 9 -21.19 4.25 -4.36
N THR A 10 -20.53 4.76 -3.30
CA THR A 10 -20.12 6.19 -3.23
C THR A 10 -18.59 6.39 -3.07
N GLY A 11 -17.88 5.55 -2.32
CA GLY A 11 -16.40 5.54 -2.25
C GLY A 11 -15.72 4.49 -3.16
N GLY A 12 -16.50 3.77 -3.96
CA GLY A 12 -16.56 2.32 -3.75
C GLY A 12 -15.93 1.33 -4.72
N ALA A 13 -15.31 1.80 -5.80
CA ALA A 13 -14.33 0.98 -6.53
C ALA A 13 -12.92 1.49 -6.26
N THR A 14 -12.74 2.82 -6.25
CA THR A 14 -11.43 3.47 -6.05
C THR A 14 -10.84 3.17 -4.69
N ALA A 15 -11.60 3.26 -3.59
CA ALA A 15 -11.08 2.93 -2.26
C ALA A 15 -10.68 1.45 -2.16
N VAL A 16 -11.47 0.54 -2.74
CA VAL A 16 -11.15 -0.90 -2.79
C VAL A 16 -9.88 -1.15 -3.58
N VAL A 17 -9.73 -0.52 -4.76
CA VAL A 17 -8.51 -0.62 -5.57
C VAL A 17 -7.30 -0.10 -4.81
N LEU A 18 -7.42 1.04 -4.12
CA LEU A 18 -6.32 1.62 -3.32
C LEU A 18 -5.93 0.70 -2.16
N ILE A 19 -6.88 0.06 -1.48
CA ILE A 19 -6.61 -0.93 -0.44
C ILE A 19 -5.89 -2.15 -1.02
N VAL A 20 -6.39 -2.71 -2.13
CA VAL A 20 -5.77 -3.87 -2.77
C VAL A 20 -4.35 -3.54 -3.24
N VAL A 21 -4.17 -2.43 -3.93
CA VAL A 21 -2.85 -1.98 -4.41
C VAL A 21 -1.91 -1.70 -3.25
N GLY A 22 -2.39 -1.01 -2.20
CA GLY A 22 -1.59 -0.77 -1.00
C GLY A 22 -1.15 -2.08 -0.33
N GLY A 23 -2.06 -3.05 -0.21
CA GLY A 23 -1.76 -4.38 0.32
C GLY A 23 -0.70 -5.11 -0.51
N LEU A 24 -0.83 -5.10 -1.84
CA LEU A 24 0.15 -5.72 -2.74
C LEU A 24 1.54 -5.06 -2.64
N LEU A 25 1.60 -3.73 -2.56
CA LEU A 25 2.85 -3.00 -2.38
C LEU A 25 3.52 -3.35 -1.04
N TYR A 26 2.74 -3.42 0.05
CA TYR A 26 3.24 -3.83 1.35
C TYR A 26 3.78 -5.27 1.33
N SER A 27 3.04 -6.21 0.73
CA SER A 27 3.48 -7.59 0.56
C SER A 27 4.74 -7.71 -0.31
N ALA A 28 4.83 -6.95 -1.40
CA ALA A 28 6.04 -6.90 -2.21
C ALA A 28 7.24 -6.39 -1.40
N GLY A 29 7.05 -5.36 -0.57
CA GLY A 29 8.06 -4.89 0.37
C GLY A 29 8.49 -5.97 1.36
N ALA A 30 7.55 -6.71 1.93
CA ALA A 30 7.84 -7.81 2.85
C ALA A 30 8.66 -8.92 2.16
N VAL A 31 8.36 -9.23 0.90
CA VAL A 31 9.15 -10.17 0.10
C VAL A 31 10.57 -9.65 -0.13
N VAL A 32 10.74 -8.37 -0.49
CA VAL A 32 12.06 -7.72 -0.63
C VAL A 32 12.85 -7.82 0.67
N TYR A 33 12.22 -7.53 1.81
CA TYR A 33 12.84 -7.60 3.12
C TYR A 33 13.25 -9.03 3.48
N ALA A 34 12.39 -10.02 3.21
CA ALA A 34 12.66 -11.43 3.48
C ALA A 34 13.80 -11.98 2.61
N LEU A 35 13.86 -11.59 1.34
CA LEU A 35 14.91 -12.00 0.40
C LEU A 35 16.20 -11.20 0.56
N GLN A 36 16.17 -10.11 1.33
CA GLN A 36 17.27 -9.14 1.48
C GLN A 36 17.82 -8.67 0.13
N ARG A 37 16.94 -8.55 -0.87
CA ARG A 37 17.24 -8.13 -2.25
C ARG A 37 16.00 -7.48 -2.86
N PRO A 38 16.14 -6.50 -3.77
CA PRO A 38 17.39 -6.03 -4.39
C PRO A 38 18.14 -4.97 -3.57
N ASP A 39 19.41 -4.73 -3.93
CA ASP A 39 20.21 -3.59 -3.46
C ASP A 39 20.55 -2.65 -4.63
N PRO A 40 19.65 -1.72 -5.00
CA PRO A 40 19.83 -0.85 -6.17
C PRO A 40 21.09 0.02 -6.09
N ALA A 41 21.42 0.52 -4.90
CA ALA A 41 22.62 1.28 -4.64
C ALA A 41 23.20 0.85 -3.27
N PRO A 42 24.06 -0.18 -3.21
CA PRO A 42 24.50 -0.82 -1.96
C PRO A 42 25.14 0.12 -0.91
N ARG A 43 25.56 1.32 -1.32
CA ARG A 43 26.11 2.35 -0.43
C ARG A 43 25.06 3.29 0.19
N TRP A 44 23.87 3.41 -0.39
CA TRP A 44 22.91 4.48 -0.08
C TRP A 44 21.45 4.03 -0.03
N PHE A 45 21.10 2.97 -0.75
CA PHE A 45 19.73 2.51 -0.94
C PHE A 45 19.73 1.00 -1.25
N GLY A 46 19.61 0.20 -0.19
CA GLY A 46 19.54 -1.25 -0.23
C GLY A 46 18.10 -1.79 -0.08
N PHE A 47 17.99 -3.09 0.19
CA PHE A 47 16.70 -3.78 0.33
C PHE A 47 15.84 -3.19 1.45
N HIS A 48 16.47 -2.69 2.53
CA HIS A 48 15.77 -2.10 3.67
C HIS A 48 15.06 -0.81 3.27
N GLU A 49 15.74 0.05 2.51
CA GLU A 49 15.18 1.28 1.99
C GLU A 49 14.11 1.03 0.91
N VAL A 50 14.29 -0.01 0.09
CA VAL A 50 13.25 -0.47 -0.87
C VAL A 50 11.98 -0.90 -0.11
N PHE A 51 12.12 -1.69 0.96
CA PHE A 51 11.00 -2.08 1.82
C PHE A 51 10.28 -0.85 2.39
N HIS A 52 11.04 0.09 2.96
CA HIS A 52 10.46 1.32 3.49
C HIS A 52 9.75 2.14 2.42
N ALA A 53 10.34 2.31 1.24
CA ALA A 53 9.72 3.06 0.16
C ALA A 53 8.38 2.43 -0.28
N LEU A 54 8.35 1.11 -0.46
CA LEU A 54 7.11 0.38 -0.78
C LEU A 54 6.06 0.52 0.33
N THR A 55 6.50 0.48 1.60
CA THR A 55 5.61 0.63 2.76
C THR A 55 5.04 2.04 2.86
N VAL A 56 5.82 3.08 2.53
CA VAL A 56 5.34 4.48 2.48
C VAL A 56 4.31 4.66 1.37
N VAL A 57 4.55 4.13 0.17
CA VAL A 57 3.56 4.20 -0.92
C VAL A 57 2.29 3.43 -0.54
N ALA A 58 2.43 2.24 0.04
CA ALA A 58 1.30 1.46 0.55
C ALA A 58 0.49 2.20 1.60
N PHE A 59 1.14 2.84 2.57
CA PHE A 59 0.50 3.66 3.60
C PHE A 59 -0.27 4.82 2.96
N THR A 60 0.35 5.52 2.02
CA THR A 60 -0.28 6.66 1.32
C THR A 60 -1.55 6.23 0.59
N ALA A 61 -1.52 5.09 -0.12
CA ALA A 61 -2.70 4.54 -0.79
C ALA A 61 -3.85 4.22 0.21
N HIS A 62 -3.54 3.61 1.35
CA HIS A 62 -4.54 3.33 2.39
C HIS A 62 -5.09 4.61 3.03
N CYS A 63 -4.25 5.60 3.32
CA CYS A 63 -4.69 6.89 3.83
C CYS A 63 -5.64 7.57 2.83
N THR A 64 -5.32 7.57 1.53
CA THR A 64 -6.22 8.09 0.50
C THR A 64 -7.52 7.31 0.44
N ALA A 65 -7.49 5.98 0.54
CA ALA A 65 -8.70 5.16 0.58
C ALA A 65 -9.59 5.51 1.78
N ILE A 66 -8.99 5.71 2.97
CA ILE A 66 -9.70 6.14 4.18
C ILE A 66 -10.29 7.53 3.95
N SER A 67 -9.49 8.50 3.46
CA SER A 67 -9.97 9.85 3.20
C SER A 67 -11.17 9.87 2.23
N LEU A 68 -11.12 9.10 1.14
CA LEU A 68 -12.22 8.98 0.18
C LEU A 68 -13.46 8.28 0.76
N ALA A 69 -13.30 7.47 1.80
CA ALA A 69 -14.40 6.79 2.47
C ALA A 69 -15.03 7.63 3.59
N THR A 70 -14.29 8.62 4.11
CA THR A 70 -14.71 9.42 5.28
C THR A 70 -15.06 10.87 4.99
N TYR A 71 -14.65 11.41 3.85
CA TYR A 71 -14.89 12.80 3.42
C TYR A 71 -15.54 12.83 2.04
#